data_AF-A0A2M9PWX5-F1
#
_entry.id   AF-A0A2M9PWX5-F1
#
_cell.length_a   1.000
_cell.length_b   1.000
_cell.length_c   1.000
_cell.angle_alpha   90.00
_cell.angle_beta   90.00
_cell.angle_gamma   90.00
#
_symmetry.space_group_name_H-M   'P 1'
#
loop_
_entity.id
_entity.type
_entity.pdbx_description
1 polymer ?
#
loop_
_entity_poly.entity_id
_entity_poly.type
_entity_poly.pdbx_seq_one_letter_code
_entity_poly.pdbx_strand_id
1 'polypeptide(L)'
;MSISTIILGWIGILIFLIIVFTFQKLIKNNEFAFIHNLMALMYAMWFPLPLALYQLLNSELLQVGTIFGLVYLIMLVITMTLQTGHITYIVKHNGNKSITDKQGDYMMATLSNPFEGLANVFKSIWALFLGIAFWDSGEILMASIMFLFSLLIFYYLFIVLDISLVKRIKFFSKAKANNFLINLETLLFFIILICYITFNS
;
A
#
# COMPACT_ATOMS: atom_id res chain seq x y z
N MET A 1 -20.68 10.27 -5.29
CA MET A 1 -19.39 9.79 -4.76
C MET A 1 -18.72 8.80 -5.71
N SER A 2 -19.49 7.93 -6.36
CA SER A 2 -19.00 6.87 -7.25
C SER A 2 -18.20 7.40 -8.45
N ILE A 3 -18.69 8.40 -9.19
CA ILE A 3 -17.98 8.99 -10.34
C ILE A 3 -16.60 9.56 -9.94
N SER A 4 -16.54 10.36 -8.88
CA SER A 4 -15.27 10.92 -8.37
C SER A 4 -14.31 9.81 -7.93
N THR A 5 -14.82 8.74 -7.30
CA THR A 5 -14.02 7.60 -6.88
C THR A 5 -13.46 6.82 -8.08
N ILE A 6 -14.25 6.65 -9.14
CA ILE A 6 -13.80 6.01 -10.39
C ILE A 6 -12.68 6.84 -11.03
N ILE A 7 -12.90 8.16 -11.19
CA ILE A 7 -11.92 9.07 -11.79
C ILE A 7 -10.60 9.05 -11.00
N LEU A 8 -10.67 9.27 -9.68
CA LEU A 8 -9.49 9.27 -8.82
C LEU A 8 -8.82 7.88 -8.78
N GLY A 9 -9.61 6.81 -8.74
CA GLY A 9 -9.16 5.43 -8.85
C GLY A 9 -8.25 5.22 -10.05
N TRP A 10 -8.76 5.53 -11.25
CA TRP A 10 -8.01 5.39 -12.50
C TRP A 10 -6.83 6.36 -12.60
N ILE A 11 -6.91 7.57 -12.04
CA ILE A 11 -5.76 8.48 -11.94
C ILE A 11 -4.64 7.83 -11.12
N GLY A 12 -4.96 7.18 -9.99
CA GLY A 12 -3.97 6.43 -9.21
C GLY A 12 -3.29 5.33 -10.03
N ILE A 13 -4.05 4.56 -10.81
CA ILE A 13 -3.50 3.54 -11.73
C ILE A 13 -2.57 4.18 -12.77
N LEU A 14 -2.98 5.30 -13.37
CA LEU A 14 -2.17 6.03 -14.34
C LEU A 14 -0.85 6.52 -13.73
N ILE A 15 -0.87 7.04 -12.50
CA ILE A 15 0.34 7.45 -11.78
C ILE A 15 1.27 6.24 -11.57
N PHE A 16 0.74 5.07 -11.19
CA PHE A 16 1.54 3.85 -11.07
C PHE A 16 2.24 3.50 -12.40
N LEU A 17 1.51 3.55 -13.52
CA LEU A 17 2.08 3.28 -14.84
C LEU A 17 3.19 4.29 -15.19
N ILE A 18 2.99 5.57 -14.92
CA ILE A 18 4.01 6.61 -15.10
C ILE A 18 5.27 6.26 -14.30
N ILE A 19 5.12 5.86 -13.02
CA ILE A 19 6.24 5.45 -12.18
C ILE A 19 6.98 4.28 -12.84
N VAL A 20 6.28 3.20 -13.23
CA VAL A 20 6.91 2.01 -13.83
C VAL A 20 7.68 2.35 -15.12
N PHE A 21 7.07 3.11 -16.04
CA PHE A 21 7.71 3.44 -17.32
C PHE A 21 8.86 4.44 -17.17
N THR A 22 8.86 5.26 -16.13
CA THR A 22 9.92 6.25 -15.88
C THR A 22 10.93 5.82 -14.83
N PHE A 23 10.71 4.69 -14.14
CA PHE A 23 11.50 4.23 -12.99
C PHE A 23 13.00 4.19 -13.27
N GLN A 24 13.40 3.51 -14.36
CA GLN A 24 14.81 3.39 -14.75
C GLN A 24 15.47 4.75 -15.02
N LYS A 25 14.72 5.69 -15.61
CA LYS A 25 15.22 7.04 -15.91
C LYS A 25 15.35 7.88 -14.64
N LEU A 26 14.36 7.82 -13.76
CA LEU A 26 14.34 8.57 -12.51
C LEU A 26 15.45 8.10 -11.55
N ILE A 27 15.66 6.78 -11.44
CA ILE A 27 16.76 6.22 -10.64
C ILE A 27 18.13 6.67 -11.16
N LYS A 28 18.36 6.64 -12.47
CA LYS A 28 19.63 7.10 -13.06
C LYS A 28 19.93 8.57 -12.77
N ASN A 29 18.89 9.37 -12.56
CA ASN A 29 18.98 10.79 -12.22
C ASN A 29 18.92 11.04 -10.71
N ASN A 30 18.93 10.00 -9.86
CA ASN A 30 18.80 10.10 -8.40
C ASN A 30 17.50 10.75 -7.90
N GLU A 31 16.42 10.68 -8.69
CA GLU A 31 15.11 11.30 -8.39
C GLU A 31 14.23 10.40 -7.51
N PHE A 32 14.81 9.78 -6.49
CA PHE A 32 14.10 8.85 -5.59
C PHE A 32 13.00 9.55 -4.78
N ALA A 33 13.23 10.80 -4.35
CA ALA A 33 12.22 11.58 -3.62
C ALA A 33 10.99 11.87 -4.49
N PHE A 34 11.19 12.10 -5.79
CA PHE A 34 10.10 12.32 -6.72
C PHE A 34 9.26 11.05 -6.91
N ILE A 35 9.90 9.87 -6.99
CA ILE A 35 9.19 8.58 -7.06
C ILE A 35 8.27 8.40 -5.85
N HIS A 36 8.76 8.64 -4.62
CA HIS A 36 7.96 8.49 -3.40
C HIS A 36 6.82 9.51 -3.33
N ASN A 37 7.02 10.75 -3.80
CA ASN A 37 5.93 11.71 -3.93
C ASN A 37 4.84 11.26 -4.90
N LEU A 38 5.21 10.67 -6.03
CA LEU A 38 4.23 10.09 -6.96
C LEU A 38 3.49 8.92 -6.31
N MET A 39 4.16 8.08 -5.54
CA MET A 39 3.51 7.00 -4.77
C MET A 39 2.55 7.55 -3.70
N ALA A 40 2.94 8.57 -2.96
CA ALA A 40 2.07 9.24 -1.97
C ALA A 40 0.81 9.80 -2.65
N LEU A 41 0.97 10.48 -3.79
CA LEU A 41 -0.15 11.00 -4.56
C LEU A 41 -1.06 9.88 -5.07
N MET A 42 -0.48 8.80 -5.60
CA MET A 42 -1.21 7.61 -6.04
C MET A 42 -2.09 7.04 -4.93
N TYR A 43 -1.52 6.78 -3.74
CA TYR A 43 -2.30 6.27 -2.61
C TYR A 43 -3.36 7.27 -2.15
N ALA A 44 -3.08 8.58 -2.22
CA ALA A 44 -4.06 9.60 -1.89
C ALA A 44 -5.27 9.60 -2.84
N MET A 45 -5.06 9.30 -4.12
CA MET A 45 -6.17 9.17 -5.08
C MET A 45 -7.09 7.97 -4.78
N TRP A 46 -6.59 6.95 -4.05
CA TRP A 46 -7.39 5.79 -3.67
C TRP A 46 -8.16 5.96 -2.34
N PHE A 47 -8.01 7.08 -1.63
CA PHE A 47 -8.75 7.34 -0.37
C PHE A 47 -10.28 7.20 -0.46
N PRO A 48 -10.95 7.61 -1.54
CA PRO A 48 -12.40 7.47 -1.62
C PRO A 48 -12.89 6.01 -1.76
N LEU A 49 -11.99 5.08 -2.11
CA LEU A 49 -12.34 3.72 -2.48
C LEU A 49 -12.99 2.91 -1.35
N PRO A 50 -12.44 2.88 -0.11
CA PRO A 50 -13.08 2.17 1.00
C PRO A 50 -14.51 2.68 1.27
N LEU A 51 -14.70 4.00 1.21
CA LEU A 51 -16.01 4.63 1.45
C LEU A 51 -17.01 4.28 0.35
N ALA A 52 -16.57 4.27 -0.91
CA ALA A 52 -17.44 3.95 -2.04
C ALA A 52 -17.89 2.48 -2.03
N LEU A 53 -16.97 1.56 -1.71
CA LEU A 53 -17.30 0.14 -1.57
C LEU A 53 -18.28 -0.11 -0.43
N TYR A 54 -18.11 0.58 0.70
CA TYR A 54 -19.06 0.52 1.81
C TYR A 54 -20.47 0.97 1.39
N GLN A 55 -20.57 2.11 0.71
CA GLN A 55 -21.86 2.63 0.26
C GLN A 55 -22.53 1.72 -0.78
N LEU A 56 -21.73 1.13 -1.67
CA LEU A 56 -22.24 0.31 -2.77
C LEU A 56 -22.69 -1.08 -2.31
N LEU A 57 -21.94 -1.72 -1.39
CA LEU A 57 -22.30 -3.03 -0.84
C LEU A 57 -23.27 -2.96 0.33
N ASN A 58 -23.46 -1.77 0.93
CA ASN A 58 -24.39 -1.49 2.02
C ASN A 58 -24.35 -2.54 3.16
N SER A 59 -23.14 -2.89 3.59
CA SER A 59 -22.89 -3.93 4.61
C SER A 59 -22.37 -3.31 5.90
N GLU A 60 -23.04 -3.59 7.03
CA GLU A 60 -22.63 -3.11 8.37
C GLU A 60 -21.24 -3.63 8.75
N LEU A 61 -20.91 -4.88 8.42
CA LEU A 61 -19.57 -5.45 8.66
C LEU A 61 -18.49 -4.70 7.88
N LEU A 62 -18.80 -4.23 6.67
CA LEU A 62 -17.87 -3.47 5.85
C LEU A 62 -17.60 -2.08 6.41
N GLN A 63 -18.42 -1.56 7.34
CA GLN A 63 -18.11 -0.32 8.06
C GLN A 63 -16.79 -0.46 8.83
N VAL A 64 -16.57 -1.60 9.51
CA VAL A 64 -15.31 -1.89 10.21
C VAL A 64 -14.18 -2.09 9.20
N GLY A 65 -14.43 -2.83 8.11
CA GLY A 65 -13.46 -3.02 7.04
C GLY A 65 -12.99 -1.70 6.41
N THR A 66 -13.88 -0.72 6.28
CA THR A 66 -13.59 0.62 5.76
C THR A 66 -12.58 1.36 6.60
N ILE A 67 -12.65 1.23 7.93
CA ILE A 67 -11.66 1.83 8.84
C ILE A 67 -10.28 1.24 8.54
N PHE A 68 -10.15 -0.08 8.41
CA PHE A 68 -8.87 -0.71 8.06
C PHE A 68 -8.35 -0.26 6.69
N GLY A 69 -9.23 -0.13 5.69
CA GLY A 69 -8.84 0.38 4.36
C GLY A 69 -8.36 1.83 4.38
N LEU A 70 -9.03 2.69 5.15
CA LEU A 70 -8.61 4.08 5.32
C LEU A 70 -7.29 4.19 6.09
N VAL A 71 -7.15 3.48 7.21
CA VAL A 71 -5.91 3.48 8.01
C VAL A 71 -4.73 2.98 7.16
N TYR A 72 -4.93 1.91 6.39
CA TYR A 72 -3.92 1.41 5.45
C TYR A 72 -3.43 2.51 4.49
N LEU A 73 -4.35 3.23 3.84
CA LEU A 73 -4.01 4.31 2.90
C LEU A 73 -3.35 5.51 3.60
N ILE A 74 -3.84 5.90 4.78
CA ILE A 74 -3.21 6.95 5.61
C ILE A 74 -1.76 6.58 5.92
N MET A 75 -1.54 5.34 6.35
CA MET A 75 -0.21 4.86 6.67
C MET A 75 0.73 4.97 5.47
N LEU A 76 0.31 4.49 4.30
CA LEU A 76 1.15 4.56 3.11
C LEU A 76 1.46 6.00 2.68
N VAL A 77 0.49 6.92 2.73
CA VAL A 77 0.73 8.33 2.40
C VAL A 77 1.74 8.95 3.36
N ILE A 78 1.60 8.68 4.68
CA ILE A 78 2.54 9.18 5.69
C ILE A 78 3.94 8.64 5.42
N THR A 79 4.09 7.33 5.22
CA THR A 79 5.42 6.74 5.02
C THR A 79 6.09 7.25 3.76
N MET A 80 5.39 7.29 2.63
CA MET A 80 5.93 7.80 1.38
C MET A 80 6.36 9.28 1.53
N THR A 81 5.59 10.09 2.25
CA THR A 81 5.94 11.49 2.51
C THR A 81 7.18 11.63 3.40
N LEU A 82 7.28 10.82 4.47
CA LEU A 82 8.46 10.79 5.35
C LEU A 82 9.70 10.33 4.59
N GLN A 83 9.58 9.31 3.74
CA GLN A 83 10.66 8.82 2.87
C GLN A 83 11.12 9.91 1.90
N THR A 84 10.21 10.65 1.27
CA THR A 84 10.54 11.81 0.44
C THR A 84 11.37 12.83 1.22
N GLY A 85 10.90 13.23 2.41
CA GLY A 85 11.59 14.23 3.24
C GLY A 85 13.00 13.78 3.62
N HIS A 86 13.14 12.53 4.05
CA HIS A 86 14.40 11.88 4.37
C HIS A 86 15.38 11.87 3.18
N ILE A 87 14.93 11.36 2.03
CA ILE A 87 15.75 11.28 0.80
C ILE A 87 16.17 12.68 0.35
N THR A 88 15.24 13.64 0.34
CA THR A 88 15.53 15.01 -0.08
C THR A 88 16.58 15.65 0.83
N TYR A 89 16.50 15.42 2.14
CA TYR A 89 17.48 15.93 3.09
C TYR A 89 18.86 15.34 2.84
N ILE A 90 18.97 14.02 2.69
CA ILE A 90 20.25 13.35 2.40
C ILE A 90 20.81 13.80 1.05
N VAL A 91 20.02 13.82 -0.02
CA VAL A 91 20.55 14.11 -1.36
C VAL A 91 20.89 15.60 -1.53
N LYS A 92 20.08 16.51 -0.98
CA LYS A 92 20.26 17.96 -1.21
C LYS A 92 21.05 18.69 -0.13
N HIS A 93 21.02 18.22 1.13
CA HIS A 93 21.57 18.97 2.25
C HIS A 93 22.78 18.29 2.91
N ASN A 94 23.12 17.06 2.51
CA ASN A 94 24.31 16.34 2.98
C ASN A 94 25.55 16.57 2.08
N GLY A 95 25.74 17.78 1.55
CA GLY A 95 26.88 18.10 0.67
C GLY A 95 28.25 17.86 1.32
N ASN A 96 28.31 17.95 2.65
CA ASN A 96 29.52 17.70 3.44
C ASN A 96 29.73 16.22 3.78
N LYS A 97 28.85 15.31 3.32
CA LYS A 97 28.83 13.87 3.66
C LYS A 97 28.90 13.59 5.17
N SER A 98 28.31 14.47 5.98
CA SER A 98 28.27 14.32 7.44
C SER A 98 27.37 13.15 7.86
N ILE A 99 26.37 12.82 7.06
CA ILE A 99 25.56 11.61 7.18
C ILE A 99 26.15 10.54 6.26
N THR A 100 26.63 9.46 6.86
CA THR A 100 27.08 8.28 6.10
C THR A 100 25.89 7.48 5.57
N ASP A 101 26.08 6.71 4.50
CA ASP A 101 25.03 5.85 3.94
C ASP A 101 24.40 4.94 5.01
N LYS A 102 25.22 4.40 5.93
CA LYS A 102 24.75 3.60 7.08
C LYS A 102 23.81 4.34 8.02
N GLN A 103 24.04 5.63 8.25
CA GLN A 103 23.18 6.47 9.10
C GLN A 103 21.88 6.82 8.37
N GLY A 104 21.95 7.06 7.04
CA GLY A 104 20.76 7.23 6.20
C GLY A 104 19.89 5.98 6.17
N ASP A 105 20.50 4.80 5.97
CA ASP A 105 19.80 3.52 5.97
C ASP A 105 19.15 3.22 7.32
N TYR A 106 19.84 3.53 8.43
CA TYR A 106 19.30 3.36 9.78
C TYR A 106 18.06 4.23 10.02
N MET A 107 18.12 5.51 9.63
CA MET A 107 17.00 6.44 9.79
C MET A 107 15.82 6.04 8.90
N MET A 108 16.08 5.59 7.68
CA MET A 108 15.06 5.04 6.78
C MET A 108 14.40 3.77 7.36
N ALA A 109 15.20 2.84 7.89
CA ALA A 109 14.71 1.61 8.49
C ALA A 109 13.82 1.87 9.72
N THR A 110 14.08 2.95 10.46
CA THR A 110 13.30 3.36 11.63
C THR A 110 11.93 3.94 11.25
N LEU A 111 11.82 4.59 10.08
CA LEU A 111 10.64 5.35 9.68
C LEU A 111 9.70 4.60 8.73
N SER A 112 10.15 3.54 8.04
CA SER A 112 9.41 2.95 6.93
C SER A 112 9.14 1.45 7.06
N ASN A 113 10.15 0.62 7.31
CA ASN A 113 10.02 -0.82 7.08
C ASN A 113 8.96 -1.53 7.95
N PRO A 114 8.90 -1.32 9.29
CA PRO A 114 7.84 -1.93 10.10
C PRO A 114 6.46 -1.35 9.80
N PHE A 115 6.42 -0.07 9.43
CA PHE A 115 5.19 0.66 9.22
C PHE A 115 4.48 0.23 7.92
N GLU A 116 5.23 0.07 6.83
CA GLU A 116 4.71 -0.50 5.57
C GLU A 116 4.27 -1.95 5.73
N GLY A 117 5.03 -2.74 6.50
CA GLY A 117 4.65 -4.11 6.83
C GLY A 117 3.30 -4.17 7.56
N LEU A 118 3.12 -3.32 8.57
CA LEU A 118 1.86 -3.23 9.33
C LEU A 118 0.71 -2.68 8.47
N ALA A 119 0.97 -1.70 7.59
CA ALA A 119 -0.02 -1.19 6.65
C ALA A 119 -0.57 -2.33 5.78
N ASN A 120 0.31 -3.20 5.26
CA ASN A 120 -0.13 -4.34 4.45
C ASN A 120 -0.93 -5.39 5.25
N VAL A 121 -0.67 -5.56 6.55
CA VAL A 121 -1.54 -6.35 7.44
C VAL A 121 -2.95 -5.75 7.48
N PHE A 122 -3.07 -4.42 7.63
CA PHE A 122 -4.38 -3.76 7.61
C PHE A 122 -5.09 -3.86 6.27
N LYS A 123 -4.37 -3.81 5.14
CA LYS A 123 -4.95 -4.11 3.83
C LYS A 123 -5.52 -5.53 3.77
N SER A 124 -4.81 -6.54 4.28
CA SER A 124 -5.32 -7.91 4.28
C SER A 124 -6.53 -8.10 5.20
N ILE A 125 -6.60 -7.38 6.33
CA ILE A 125 -7.80 -7.34 7.17
C ILE A 125 -8.96 -6.68 6.42
N TRP A 126 -8.71 -5.56 5.73
CA TRP A 126 -9.73 -4.93 4.89
C TRP A 126 -10.23 -5.86 3.78
N ALA A 127 -9.32 -6.58 3.10
CA ALA A 127 -9.67 -7.59 2.10
C ALA A 127 -10.55 -8.71 2.68
N LEU A 128 -10.33 -9.12 3.93
CA LEU A 128 -11.20 -10.10 4.60
C LEU A 128 -12.64 -9.58 4.73
N PHE A 129 -12.82 -8.34 5.21
CA PHE A 129 -14.13 -7.72 5.33
C PHE A 129 -14.82 -7.51 3.98
N LEU A 130 -14.06 -7.13 2.95
CA LEU A 130 -14.56 -7.06 1.58
C LEU A 130 -15.02 -8.44 1.09
N GLY A 131 -14.25 -9.49 1.35
CA GLY A 131 -14.60 -10.86 0.99
C GLY A 131 -15.92 -11.31 1.60
N ILE A 132 -16.14 -11.02 2.88
CA ILE A 132 -17.41 -11.29 3.57
C ILE A 132 -18.55 -10.47 2.96
N ALA A 133 -18.36 -9.16 2.76
CA ALA A 133 -19.39 -8.29 2.20
C ALA A 133 -19.80 -8.69 0.77
N PHE A 134 -18.83 -9.06 -0.08
CA PHE A 134 -19.12 -9.59 -1.42
C PHE A 134 -19.80 -10.95 -1.40
N TRP A 135 -19.48 -11.79 -0.41
CA TRP A 135 -20.15 -13.07 -0.24
C TRP A 135 -21.63 -12.86 0.10
N ASP A 136 -21.91 -11.98 1.05
CA ASP A 136 -23.27 -11.64 1.49
C ASP A 136 -24.09 -10.97 0.37
N SER A 137 -23.44 -10.23 -0.54
CA SER A 137 -24.09 -9.63 -1.71
C SER A 137 -24.25 -10.59 -2.90
N GLY A 138 -23.80 -11.85 -2.79
CA GLY A 138 -23.87 -12.85 -3.87
C GLY A 138 -22.78 -12.72 -4.95
N GLU A 139 -21.80 -11.84 -4.77
CA GLU A 139 -20.70 -11.58 -5.70
C GLU A 139 -19.55 -12.58 -5.50
N ILE A 140 -19.81 -13.85 -5.79
CA ILE A 140 -18.93 -14.98 -5.44
C ILE A 140 -17.51 -14.85 -6.01
N LEU A 141 -17.37 -14.33 -7.23
CA LEU A 141 -16.06 -14.12 -7.85
C LEU A 141 -15.24 -13.09 -7.06
N MET A 142 -15.85 -11.96 -6.72
CA MET A 142 -15.18 -10.92 -5.93
C MET A 142 -14.86 -11.40 -4.51
N ALA A 143 -15.79 -12.12 -3.87
CA ALA A 143 -15.57 -12.72 -2.57
C ALA A 143 -14.34 -13.63 -2.58
N SER A 144 -14.26 -14.53 -3.56
CA SER A 144 -13.15 -15.49 -3.72
C SER A 144 -11.81 -14.77 -3.91
N ILE A 145 -11.78 -13.74 -4.75
CA ILE A 145 -10.57 -12.95 -5.00
C ILE A 145 -10.14 -12.20 -3.72
N MET A 146 -11.07 -11.56 -3.01
CA MET A 146 -10.78 -10.83 -1.77
C MET A 146 -10.28 -11.75 -0.65
N PHE A 147 -10.82 -12.97 -0.55
CA PHE A 147 -10.29 -13.98 0.37
C PHE A 147 -8.87 -14.44 0.00
N LEU A 148 -8.53 -14.52 -1.29
CA LEU A 148 -7.14 -14.80 -1.69
C LEU A 148 -6.19 -13.68 -1.25
N PHE A 149 -6.59 -12.41 -1.38
CA PHE A 149 -5.81 -11.28 -0.86
C PHE A 149 -5.71 -11.28 0.66
N SER A 150 -6.77 -11.70 1.37
CA SER A 150 -6.75 -11.74 2.84
C SER A 150 -5.78 -12.79 3.38
N LEU A 151 -5.55 -13.90 2.67
CA LEU A 151 -4.55 -14.91 3.05
C LEU A 151 -3.11 -14.36 3.10
N LEU A 152 -2.82 -13.26 2.40
CA LEU A 152 -1.52 -12.59 2.47
C LEU A 152 -1.24 -12.00 3.85
N ILE A 153 -2.23 -11.93 4.74
CA ILE A 153 -2.03 -11.50 6.13
C ILE A 153 -0.93 -12.29 6.81
N PHE A 154 -0.82 -13.61 6.56
CA PHE A 154 0.23 -14.44 7.16
C PHE A 154 1.62 -14.05 6.66
N TYR A 155 1.75 -13.76 5.36
CA TYR A 155 3.00 -13.31 4.77
C TYR A 155 3.43 -11.96 5.37
N TYR A 156 2.51 -11.01 5.47
CA TYR A 156 2.79 -9.69 6.04
C TYR A 156 3.06 -9.72 7.54
N LEU A 157 2.32 -10.52 8.30
CA LEU A 157 2.58 -10.74 9.72
C LEU A 157 3.95 -11.35 9.96
N PHE A 158 4.37 -12.34 9.17
CA PHE A 158 5.70 -12.95 9.35
C PHE A 158 6.83 -11.95 9.08
N ILE A 159 6.68 -11.08 8.07
CA ILE A 159 7.62 -10.00 7.80
C ILE A 159 7.70 -9.03 8.98
N VAL A 160 6.55 -8.56 9.48
CA VAL A 160 6.50 -7.62 10.61
C VAL A 160 7.11 -8.24 11.87
N LEU A 161 6.82 -9.51 12.15
CA LEU A 161 7.36 -10.22 13.31
C LEU A 161 8.87 -10.45 13.19
N ASP A 162 9.40 -10.83 12.02
CA ASP A 162 10.86 -10.99 11.84
C ASP A 162 11.61 -9.66 12.03
N ILE A 163 11.03 -8.55 11.59
CA ILE A 163 11.62 -7.21 11.74
C ILE A 163 11.53 -6.71 13.19
N SER A 164 10.46 -7.04 13.91
CA SER A 164 10.19 -6.51 15.25
C SER A 164 10.86 -7.29 16.38
N LEU A 165 11.23 -8.55 16.16
CA LEU A 165 11.82 -9.41 17.18
C LEU A 165 13.35 -9.22 17.29
N VAL A 166 13.82 -8.92 18.51
CA VAL A 166 15.26 -8.81 18.82
C VAL A 166 15.99 -10.13 18.58
N LYS A 167 15.36 -11.26 18.92
CA LYS A 167 15.84 -12.61 18.59
C LYS A 167 15.02 -13.18 17.44
N ARG A 168 15.61 -13.24 16.26
CA ARG A 168 14.94 -13.80 15.08
C ARG A 168 14.58 -15.26 15.28
N ILE A 169 13.33 -15.60 14.99
CA ILE A 169 12.83 -16.97 14.99
C ILE A 169 12.98 -17.50 13.56
N LYS A 170 13.69 -18.63 13.39
CA LYS A 170 13.99 -19.23 12.07
C LYS A 170 12.75 -19.43 11.18
N PHE A 171 11.60 -19.67 11.80
CA PHE A 171 10.33 -19.83 11.09
C PHE A 171 9.90 -18.55 10.37
N PHE A 172 9.96 -17.39 11.04
CA PHE A 172 9.57 -16.10 10.45
C PHE A 172 10.58 -15.58 9.42
N SER A 173 11.87 -15.87 9.62
CA SER A 173 12.94 -15.45 8.68
C SER A 173 12.83 -16.04 7.26
N LYS A 174 11.92 -16.99 7.03
CA LYS A 174 11.61 -17.54 5.71
C LYS A 174 10.80 -16.57 4.85
N ALA A 175 9.99 -15.70 5.47
CA ALA A 175 9.25 -14.67 4.75
C ALA A 175 10.12 -13.43 4.60
N LYS A 176 10.62 -13.19 3.39
CA LYS A 176 11.39 -11.99 3.06
C LYS A 176 10.52 -11.02 2.26
N ALA A 177 10.53 -9.75 2.65
CA ALA A 177 9.86 -8.71 1.89
C ALA A 177 10.39 -8.65 0.46
N ASN A 178 9.50 -8.85 -0.50
CA ASN A 178 9.78 -8.67 -1.92
C ASN A 178 8.98 -7.48 -2.44
N ASN A 179 9.65 -6.33 -2.58
CA ASN A 179 9.00 -5.07 -2.96
C ASN A 179 8.30 -5.15 -4.32
N PHE A 180 8.81 -5.96 -5.25
CA PHE A 180 8.13 -6.16 -6.54
C PHE A 180 6.80 -6.87 -6.36
N LEU A 181 6.78 -7.96 -5.58
CA LEU A 181 5.57 -8.71 -5.29
C LEU A 181 4.54 -7.83 -4.57
N ILE A 182 4.95 -7.08 -3.55
CA ILE A 182 4.06 -6.22 -2.74
C ILE A 182 3.43 -5.11 -3.61
N ASN A 183 4.23 -4.46 -4.46
CA ASN A 183 3.72 -3.41 -5.34
C ASN A 183 2.79 -3.96 -6.42
N LEU A 184 3.13 -5.10 -7.04
CA LEU A 184 2.28 -5.74 -8.04
C LEU A 184 0.95 -6.19 -7.44
N GLU A 185 1.01 -6.84 -6.27
CA GLU A 185 -0.17 -7.28 -5.53
C GLU A 185 -1.06 -6.09 -5.15
N THR A 186 -0.47 -5.01 -4.64
CA THR A 186 -1.19 -3.77 -4.33
C THR A 186 -1.86 -3.18 -5.58
N LEU A 187 -1.15 -3.12 -6.71
CA LEU A 187 -1.73 -2.65 -7.97
C LEU A 187 -2.94 -3.50 -8.37
N LEU A 188 -2.78 -4.83 -8.38
CA LEU A 188 -3.86 -5.75 -8.76
C LEU A 188 -5.06 -5.59 -7.83
N PHE A 189 -4.83 -5.49 -6.52
CA PHE A 189 -5.87 -5.26 -5.53
C PHE A 189 -6.70 -4.02 -5.89
N PHE A 190 -6.06 -2.89 -6.16
CA PHE A 190 -6.74 -1.64 -6.51
C PHE A 190 -7.41 -1.70 -7.89
N ILE A 191 -6.79 -2.29 -8.92
CA ILE A 191 -7.40 -2.48 -10.24
C ILE A 191 -8.71 -3.25 -10.12
N ILE A 192 -8.70 -4.37 -9.39
CA ILE A 192 -9.87 -5.23 -9.22
C ILE A 192 -11.03 -4.46 -8.58
N LEU A 193 -10.75 -3.72 -7.50
CA LEU A 193 -11.76 -2.93 -6.81
C LEU A 193 -12.29 -1.76 -7.67
N ILE A 194 -11.41 -1.05 -8.38
CA ILE A 194 -11.81 0.06 -9.25
C ILE A 194 -12.64 -0.45 -10.44
N CYS A 195 -12.24 -1.56 -11.05
CA CYS A 195 -13.02 -2.22 -12.10
C CYS A 195 -14.40 -2.60 -11.58
N TYR A 196 -14.48 -3.23 -10.40
CA TYR A 196 -15.76 -3.60 -9.80
C TYR A 196 -16.69 -2.40 -9.62
N ILE A 197 -16.18 -1.30 -9.04
CA ILE A 197 -16.97 -0.06 -8.89
C ILE A 197 -17.37 0.51 -10.25
N THR A 198 -16.47 0.49 -11.24
CA THR A 198 -16.72 1.04 -12.58
C THR A 198 -17.88 0.33 -13.29
N PHE A 199 -18.01 -0.99 -13.13
CA PHE A 199 -19.05 -1.76 -13.80
C PHE A 199 -20.36 -1.89 -13.01
N ASN A 200 -20.35 -1.57 -11.70
CA ASN A 200 -21.52 -1.71 -10.82
C ASN A 200 -22.01 -0.39 -10.20
N SER A 201 -21.44 0.76 -10.59
CA SER A 201 -21.88 2.11 -10.15
C SER A 201 -22.73 2.83 -11.19
#